data_AF-A0AAE5CQU1-F1
#
_entry.id   AF-A0AAE5CQU1-F1
#
_cell.length_a   1.000
_cell.length_b   1.000
_cell.length_c   1.000
_cell.angle_alpha   90.00
_cell.angle_beta   90.00
_cell.angle_gamma   90.00
#
_symmetry.space_group_name_H-M   'P 1'
#
loop_
_entity.id
_entity.type
_entity.pdbx_description
1 polymer ?
#
loop_
_entity_poly.entity_id
_entity_poly.type
_entity_poly.pdbx_seq_one_letter_code
_entity_poly.pdbx_strand_id
1 'polypeptide(L)'
;MRKVREETGIEHVKSIIDLKYSFTYKETKNGVLMDMQDFCFAVEVEDILDIRLSDEHEQYKWCSYTEAKEYLKWEHNLIALERLVQKLQGRES
;
A
#
# COMPACT_ATOMS: atom_id res chain seq x y z
N MET A 1 -0.73 -12.02 1.98
CA MET A 1 0.62 -12.60 2.10
C MET A 1 1.26 -12.96 0.77
N ARG A 2 0.60 -13.69 -0.16
CA ARG A 2 1.24 -14.11 -1.43
C ARG A 2 1.64 -12.95 -2.36
N LYS A 3 0.79 -11.93 -2.55
CA LYS A 3 1.05 -10.78 -3.43
C LYS A 3 2.27 -9.93 -3.03
N VAL A 4 2.42 -9.58 -1.75
CA VAL A 4 3.54 -8.75 -1.27
C VAL A 4 4.89 -9.39 -1.63
N ARG A 5 5.01 -10.70 -1.46
CA ARG A 5 6.23 -11.44 -1.81
C ARG A 5 6.43 -11.54 -3.33
N GLU A 6 5.36 -11.76 -4.09
CA GLU A 6 5.41 -11.84 -5.57
C GLU A 6 5.75 -10.47 -6.22
N GLU A 7 5.27 -9.35 -5.67
CA GLU A 7 5.40 -8.02 -6.27
C GLU A 7 6.62 -7.21 -5.76
N THR A 8 7.06 -7.44 -4.51
CA THR A 8 8.12 -6.60 -3.87
C THR A 8 9.36 -7.36 -3.43
N GLY A 9 9.36 -8.70 -3.46
CA GLY A 9 10.49 -9.54 -3.04
C GLY A 9 10.82 -9.47 -1.54
N ILE A 10 10.02 -8.80 -0.72
CA ILE A 10 10.28 -8.63 0.71
C ILE A 10 10.04 -9.95 1.45
N GLU A 11 11.11 -10.57 1.96
CA GLU A 11 11.04 -11.78 2.79
C GLU A 11 11.02 -11.47 4.30
N HIS A 12 11.55 -10.31 4.71
CA HIS A 12 11.64 -9.88 6.10
C HIS A 12 10.74 -8.66 6.37
N VAL A 13 9.49 -8.94 6.70
CA VAL A 13 8.54 -7.94 7.20
C VAL A 13 8.66 -7.86 8.72
N LYS A 14 8.96 -6.69 9.27
CA LYS A 14 9.06 -6.48 10.72
C LYS A 14 7.69 -6.49 11.39
N SER A 15 6.75 -5.76 10.82
CA SER A 15 5.38 -5.71 11.29
C SER A 15 4.42 -5.43 10.14
N ILE A 16 3.23 -6.00 10.20
CA ILE A 16 2.12 -5.69 9.30
C ILE A 16 1.09 -4.91 10.10
N ILE A 17 0.82 -3.69 9.66
CA ILE A 17 -0.16 -2.81 10.26
C ILE A 17 -1.42 -2.89 9.40
N ASP A 18 -2.46 -3.49 9.96
CA ASP A 18 -3.79 -3.46 9.35
C ASP A 18 -4.39 -2.05 9.50
N LEU A 19 -4.63 -1.38 8.36
CA LEU A 19 -5.22 -0.04 8.33
C LEU A 19 -6.74 -0.06 8.54
N LYS A 20 -7.35 -1.26 8.63
CA LYS A 20 -8.80 -1.50 8.70
C LYS A 20 -9.56 -0.68 7.65
N TYR A 21 -8.92 -0.49 6.49
CA TYR A 21 -9.45 0.27 5.38
C TYR A 21 -9.52 -0.65 4.18
N SER A 22 -10.72 -0.75 3.63
CA SER A 22 -10.96 -1.39 2.36
C SER A 22 -11.85 -0.50 1.53
N PHE A 23 -11.62 -0.47 0.22
CA PHE A 23 -12.48 0.23 -0.72
C PHE A 23 -12.92 -0.75 -1.81
N THR A 24 -14.05 -0.45 -2.42
CA THR A 24 -14.57 -1.22 -3.56
C THR A 24 -14.54 -0.34 -4.79
N TYR A 25 -14.14 -0.92 -5.90
CA TYR A 25 -14.16 -0.27 -7.21
C TYR A 25 -14.65 -1.24 -8.26
N LYS A 26 -15.13 -0.70 -9.38
CA LYS A 26 -15.61 -1.50 -10.49
C LYS A 26 -14.58 -1.49 -11.58
N GLU A 27 -14.16 -2.68 -12.01
CA GLU A 27 -13.22 -2.84 -13.10
C GLU A 27 -13.85 -3.74 -14.18
N THR A 28 -13.63 -3.39 -15.44
CA THR A 28 -14.10 -4.22 -16.55
C THR A 28 -12.99 -5.20 -16.93
N LYS A 29 -13.19 -6.48 -16.63
CA LYS A 29 -12.24 -7.54 -16.99
C LYS A 29 -12.89 -8.45 -18.01
N ASN A 30 -12.25 -8.61 -19.17
CA ASN A 30 -12.77 -9.39 -20.31
C ASN A 30 -14.21 -8.98 -20.72
N GLY A 31 -14.55 -7.68 -20.65
CA GLY A 31 -15.87 -7.16 -21.01
C GLY A 31 -16.96 -7.35 -19.95
N VAL A 32 -16.63 -7.92 -18.78
CA VAL A 32 -17.56 -8.06 -17.66
C VAL A 32 -17.19 -7.05 -16.57
N LEU A 33 -18.20 -6.29 -16.12
CA LEU A 33 -18.05 -5.38 -14.98
C LEU A 33 -17.97 -6.22 -13.70
N MET A 34 -16.84 -6.17 -13.01
CA MET A 34 -16.62 -6.90 -11.76
C MET A 34 -16.47 -5.91 -10.61
N ASP A 35 -17.09 -6.23 -9.48
CA ASP A 35 -16.86 -5.53 -8.21
C ASP A 35 -15.57 -6.07 -7.59
N MET A 36 -14.59 -5.19 -7.43
CA MET A 36 -13.30 -5.47 -6.81
C MET A 36 -13.29 -4.88 -5.40
N GLN A 37 -12.67 -5.59 -4.46
CA GLN A 37 -12.46 -5.10 -3.09
C GLN A 37 -10.97 -5.16 -2.77
N ASP A 38 -10.40 -4.01 -2.49
CA ASP A 38 -9.01 -3.89 -2.08
C ASP A 38 -8.92 -3.63 -0.58
N PHE A 39 -8.05 -4.41 0.08
CA PHE A 39 -7.74 -4.28 1.50
C PHE A 39 -6.38 -3.61 1.64
N CYS A 40 -6.32 -2.51 2.38
CA CYS A 40 -5.09 -1.74 2.55
C CYS A 40 -4.34 -2.18 3.81
N PHE A 41 -3.09 -2.58 3.63
CA PHE A 41 -2.16 -2.92 4.70
C PHE A 41 -0.91 -2.07 4.59
N ALA A 42 -0.29 -1.75 5.72
CA ALA A 42 1.02 -1.15 5.78
C ALA A 42 2.04 -2.15 6.32
N VAL A 43 3.29 -2.02 5.86
CA VAL A 43 4.37 -2.94 6.16
C VAL A 43 5.54 -2.13 6.68
N GLU A 44 6.00 -2.45 7.88
CA GLU A 44 7.24 -1.90 8.43
C GLU A 44 8.41 -2.78 7.99
N VAL A 45 9.44 -2.16 7.42
CA VAL A 45 10.68 -2.81 7.00
C VAL A 45 11.84 -2.26 7.82
N GLU A 46 12.66 -3.16 8.37
CA GLU A 46 13.73 -2.79 9.33
C GLU A 46 15.04 -2.43 8.63
N ASP A 47 15.32 -3.08 7.50
CA ASP A 47 16.51 -2.87 6.69
C ASP A 47 16.16 -2.83 5.19
N ILE A 48 16.57 -1.77 4.50
CA ILE A 48 16.38 -1.59 3.05
C ILE A 48 17.47 -2.39 2.36
N LEU A 49 17.25 -3.70 2.13
CA LEU A 49 18.32 -4.56 1.61
C LEU A 49 18.30 -4.79 0.09
N ASP A 50 17.16 -4.68 -0.58
CA ASP A 50 17.06 -4.57 -2.06
C ASP A 50 15.57 -4.59 -2.44
N ILE A 51 14.97 -3.43 -2.76
CA ILE A 51 13.60 -3.43 -3.30
C ILE A 51 13.69 -3.88 -4.76
N ARG A 52 13.19 -5.09 -5.02
CA ARG A 52 13.03 -5.60 -6.39
C ARG A 52 11.60 -5.36 -6.83
N LEU A 53 11.43 -4.42 -7.74
CA LEU A 53 10.15 -4.17 -8.39
C LEU A 53 9.87 -5.26 -9.43
N SER A 54 8.62 -5.72 -9.50
CA SER A 54 8.13 -6.52 -10.62
C SER A 54 7.94 -5.66 -11.88
N ASP A 55 7.72 -6.30 -13.03
CA ASP A 55 7.50 -5.62 -14.33
C ASP A 55 6.30 -4.65 -14.35
N GLU A 56 5.44 -4.70 -13.33
CA GLU A 56 4.31 -3.78 -13.16
C GLU A 56 4.72 -2.39 -12.62
N HIS A 57 5.94 -2.25 -12.09
CA HIS A 57 6.41 -1.02 -11.44
C HIS A 57 7.82 -0.64 -11.91
N GLU A 58 7.97 0.56 -12.48
CA GLU A 58 9.26 1.00 -13.04
C GLU A 58 10.20 1.64 -12.00
N GLN A 59 9.67 2.24 -10.94
CA GLN A 59 10.45 3.02 -9.97
C GLN A 59 9.85 2.99 -8.56
N TYR A 60 10.71 3.08 -7.54
CA TYR A 60 10.31 3.35 -6.15
C TYR A 60 11.07 4.54 -5.60
N LYS A 61 10.44 5.28 -4.69
CA LYS A 61 11.06 6.41 -3.99
C LYS A 61 10.64 6.39 -2.53
N TRP A 62 11.64 6.39 -1.64
CA TRP A 62 11.42 6.72 -0.24
C TRP A 62 11.14 8.21 -0.13
N CYS A 63 10.01 8.55 0.46
CA CYS A 63 9.54 9.93 0.58
C CYS A 63 8.93 10.18 1.95
N SER A 64 8.91 11.45 2.35
CA SER A 64 8.20 11.88 3.54
C SER A 64 6.68 11.83 3.32
N TYR A 65 5.91 11.88 4.41
CA TYR A 65 4.44 11.90 4.34
C TYR A 65 3.90 13.01 3.42
N THR A 66 4.48 14.21 3.49
CA THR A 66 4.05 15.35 2.68
C THR A 66 4.36 15.13 1.21
N GLU A 67 5.56 14.64 0.88
CA GLU A 67 5.94 14.33 -0.51
C GLU A 67 5.08 13.20 -1.08
N ALA A 68 4.81 12.14 -0.30
CA ALA A 68 3.96 11.03 -0.73
C ALA A 68 2.58 11.53 -1.20
N LYS A 69 1.99 12.52 -0.49
CA LYS A 69 0.71 13.12 -0.88
C LYS A 69 0.74 13.82 -2.24
N GLU A 70 1.87 14.35 -2.66
CA GLU A 70 2.01 15.00 -3.98
C GLU A 70 2.06 13.97 -5.13
N TYR A 71 2.58 12.76 -4.87
CA TYR A 71 2.66 11.69 -5.87
C TYR A 71 1.40 10.82 -5.93
N LEU A 72 0.65 10.70 -4.83
CA LEU A 72 -0.53 9.86 -4.75
C LEU A 72 -1.71 10.48 -5.52
N LYS A 73 -2.00 9.90 -6.71
CA LYS A 73 -3.10 10.35 -7.57
C LYS A 73 -4.50 9.92 -7.10
N TRP A 74 -4.60 8.83 -6.35
CA TRP A 74 -5.87 8.21 -5.96
C TRP A 74 -6.26 8.57 -4.53
N GLU A 75 -7.50 9.01 -4.34
CA GLU A 75 -8.05 9.41 -3.04
C GLU A 75 -7.96 8.28 -2.00
N HIS A 76 -8.24 7.04 -2.40
CA HIS A 76 -8.13 5.87 -1.52
C HIS A 76 -6.71 5.66 -0.97
N ASN A 77 -5.68 5.96 -1.78
CA ASN A 77 -4.30 5.85 -1.34
C ASN A 77 -3.94 6.94 -0.31
N LEU A 78 -4.47 8.15 -0.51
CA LEU A 78 -4.34 9.24 0.46
C LEU A 78 -5.00 8.87 1.80
N ILE A 79 -6.22 8.33 1.76
CA ILE A 79 -6.94 7.89 2.96
C ILE A 79 -6.17 6.78 3.69
N ALA A 80 -5.63 5.81 2.96
CA ALA A 80 -4.82 4.74 3.54
C ALA A 80 -3.55 5.31 4.21
N LEU A 81 -2.86 6.24 3.56
CA LEU A 81 -1.68 6.91 4.10
C LEU A 81 -2.00 7.72 5.37
N GLU A 82 -3.13 8.44 5.39
CA GLU A 82 -3.57 9.20 6.56
C GLU A 82 -3.88 8.28 7.75
N ARG A 83 -4.57 7.17 7.51
CA ARG A 83 -4.84 6.17 8.55
C ARG A 83 -3.57 5.56 9.13
N LEU A 84 -2.57 5.30 8.28
CA LEU A 84 -1.27 4.83 8.72
C LEU A 84 -0.62 5.85 9.66
N VAL A 85 -0.58 7.13 9.28
CA VAL A 85 0.00 8.19 10.11
C VAL A 85 -0.75 8.34 11.43
N GLN A 86 -2.08 8.28 11.43
CA GLN A 86 -2.87 8.34 12.66
C GLN A 86 -2.55 7.18 13.61
N LYS A 87 -2.41 5.96 13.09
CA LYS A 87 -2.00 4.78 13.86
C LYS A 87 -0.59 4.92 14.43
N LEU A 88 0.37 5.40 13.61
CA LEU A 88 1.75 5.61 14.05
C LEU A 88 1.87 6.73 15.10
N GLN A 89 1.01 7.74 15.05
CA GLN A 89 0.95 8.83 16.03
C GLN A 89 0.20 8.45 17.32
N GLY A 90 -0.27 7.20 17.45
CA GLY A 90 -0.95 6.73 18.67
C GLY A 90 -2.30 7.40 18.93
N ARG A 91 -2.94 7.99 17.92
CA ARG A 91 -4.29 8.59 18.04
C ARG A 91 -5.39 7.55 17.82
N GLU A 92 -5.27 6.40 18.47
CA GLU A 92 -6.44 5.56 18.71
C GLU A 92 -7.12 6.10 19.98
N SER A 93 -8.14 6.94 19.80
CA SER A 93 -9.08 7.33 20.86
C SER A 93 -10.38 6.56 20.69
#